data_AF-A0A6N2LA26-F1
#
_entry.id   AF-A0A6N2LA26-F1
#
_cell.length_a   1.000
_cell.length_b   1.000
_cell.length_c   1.000
_cell.angle_alpha   90.00
_cell.angle_beta   90.00
_cell.angle_gamma   90.00
#
_symmetry.space_group_name_H-M   'P 1'
#
loop_
_entity.id
_entity.type
_entity.pdbx_description
1 polymer ?
#
loop_
_entity_poly.entity_id
_entity_poly.type
_entity_poly.pdbx_seq_one_letter_code
_entity_poly.pdbx_strand_id
1 'polypeptide(L)'
;MESVINSAILSLAGFPKSNPPIHHQKAVKARRAVCCSLSSSTSKNSNNGGDANGLLKEEEEEKYNDIWELFKEAQQNILYLNKQRLVAVEELNKANREKQLLLDKIQQSEAVNRLGNEQSLWWELLLRIDSMVLTGLIDSAEASGLRKTVMGNKFSVALVFFDIRQKTDAELLAKLRHFSDKNVFHIIQICTEMEPLVSVGSLSSYVTGLSKALQKKGHMVEVILPKYACLDLTEMQGLREIEAELYSYFNGQLHGNKIWTG
;
A
#
# COMPACT_ATOMS: atom_id res chain seq x y z
N MET A 1 8.47 9.49 -47.92
CA MET A 1 8.97 9.38 -46.54
C MET A 1 7.78 9.61 -45.62
N GLU A 2 6.83 8.67 -45.52
CA GLU A 2 6.88 7.37 -44.81
C GLU A 2 6.77 7.47 -43.27
N SER A 3 5.97 6.54 -42.73
CA SER A 3 5.57 6.25 -41.32
C SER A 3 4.45 7.15 -40.75
N VAL A 4 3.18 6.74 -40.58
CA VAL A 4 2.55 5.51 -40.04
C VAL A 4 2.88 5.26 -38.56
N ILE A 5 1.98 5.62 -37.65
CA ILE A 5 1.70 4.84 -36.43
C ILE A 5 0.19 4.88 -36.14
N ASN A 6 -0.41 3.69 -36.19
CA ASN A 6 -1.75 3.34 -35.73
C ASN A 6 -1.84 3.38 -34.20
N SER A 7 -2.97 3.80 -33.62
CA SER A 7 -3.37 3.31 -32.29
C SER A 7 -4.79 2.76 -32.35
N ALA A 8 -4.86 1.44 -32.22
CA ALA A 8 -6.06 0.64 -32.30
C ALA A 8 -6.94 0.77 -31.04
N ILE A 9 -8.23 0.69 -31.32
CA ILE A 9 -9.37 0.48 -30.41
C ILE A 9 -9.27 -0.91 -29.77
N LEU A 10 -9.47 -0.99 -28.45
CA LEU A 10 -9.79 -2.22 -27.69
C LEU A 10 -10.78 -1.79 -26.58
N SER A 11 -12.09 -1.79 -26.85
CA SER A 11 -13.01 -2.92 -26.67
C SER A 11 -12.96 -3.52 -25.26
N LEU A 12 -13.91 -3.06 -24.42
CA LEU A 12 -14.33 -3.71 -23.18
C LEU A 12 -15.05 -5.03 -23.52
N ALA A 13 -14.56 -6.13 -22.94
CA ALA A 13 -15.34 -7.34 -22.63
C ALA A 13 -14.88 -7.75 -21.22
N GLY A 14 -15.72 -7.71 -20.18
CA GLY A 14 -16.84 -8.63 -19.99
C GLY A 14 -16.43 -9.63 -18.91
N PHE A 15 -16.60 -9.27 -17.63
CA PHE A 15 -16.35 -10.16 -16.49
C PHE A 15 -17.47 -11.21 -16.39
N PRO A 16 -17.16 -12.52 -16.33
CA PRO A 16 -18.09 -13.49 -15.76
C PRO A 16 -17.81 -13.66 -14.26
N LYS A 17 -18.86 -13.43 -13.46
CA LYS A 17 -18.97 -13.88 -12.07
C LYS A 17 -19.34 -15.36 -12.05
N SER A 18 -18.62 -16.18 -11.29
CA SER A 18 -19.18 -17.36 -10.62
C SER A 18 -18.25 -17.86 -9.51
N ASN A 19 -18.75 -17.83 -8.27
CA ASN A 19 -18.21 -18.61 -7.15
C ASN A 19 -18.95 -19.96 -7.10
N PRO A 20 -18.26 -21.05 -6.74
CA PRO A 20 -18.84 -22.12 -5.94
C PRO A 20 -18.01 -22.42 -4.67
N PRO A 21 -18.54 -23.23 -3.74
CA PRO A 21 -18.45 -22.96 -2.30
C PRO A 21 -17.29 -23.66 -1.59
N ILE A 22 -16.96 -23.08 -0.42
CA ILE A 22 -16.02 -23.57 0.58
C ILE A 22 -16.54 -24.90 1.17
N HIS A 23 -15.78 -25.99 0.99
CA HIS A 23 -15.98 -27.23 1.73
C HIS A 23 -14.84 -27.46 2.74
N HIS A 24 -15.28 -27.75 3.97
CA HIS A 24 -14.53 -28.02 5.20
C HIS A 24 -13.21 -28.79 5.04
N GLN A 25 -12.13 -28.22 5.59
CA GLN A 25 -10.91 -28.97 5.93
C GLN A 25 -11.19 -29.93 7.10
N LYS A 26 -11.02 -31.23 6.84
CA LYS A 26 -10.82 -32.24 7.90
C LYS A 26 -9.35 -32.26 8.29
N ALA A 27 -9.11 -32.28 9.60
CA ALA A 27 -7.79 -32.39 10.21
C ALA A 27 -7.06 -33.68 9.79
N VAL A 28 -5.83 -33.55 9.29
CA VAL A 28 -4.95 -34.68 9.01
C VAL A 28 -4.04 -34.93 10.21
N LYS A 29 -4.15 -36.15 10.74
CA LYS A 29 -3.44 -36.68 11.90
C LYS A 29 -1.97 -36.92 11.54
N ALA A 30 -1.04 -36.40 12.34
CA ALA A 30 0.39 -36.64 12.20
C ALA A 30 0.72 -38.14 12.28
N ARG A 31 1.49 -38.65 11.31
CA ARG A 31 2.11 -39.99 11.38
C ARG A 31 3.59 -39.87 11.75
N ARG A 32 3.94 -40.73 12.69
CA ARG A 32 5.19 -40.90 13.40
C ARG A 32 6.34 -41.24 12.43
N ALA A 33 7.48 -40.60 12.61
CA ALA A 33 8.75 -41.05 12.04
C ALA A 33 9.16 -42.38 12.70
N VAL A 34 9.47 -43.39 11.89
CA VAL A 34 10.13 -44.63 12.35
C VAL A 34 11.54 -44.61 11.82
N CYS A 35 12.48 -44.51 12.76
CA CYS A 35 13.91 -44.61 12.57
C CYS A 35 14.28 -46.09 12.36
N CYS A 36 15.01 -46.41 11.28
CA CYS A 36 15.53 -47.76 11.06
C CYS A 36 16.80 -47.97 11.89
N SER A 37 16.70 -48.81 12.92
CA SER A 37 17.85 -49.35 13.66
C SER A 37 18.40 -50.60 12.98
N LEU A 38 19.73 -50.62 12.86
CA LEU A 38 20.58 -51.69 12.38
C LEU A 38 20.44 -52.96 13.26
N SER A 39 20.20 -54.12 12.65
CA SER A 39 20.44 -55.41 13.32
C SER A 39 20.97 -56.44 12.32
N SER A 40 22.22 -56.84 12.55
CA SER A 40 22.95 -57.93 11.93
C SER A 40 22.36 -59.29 12.30
N SER A 41 22.13 -60.17 11.32
CA SER A 41 21.82 -61.58 11.54
C SER A 41 22.90 -62.49 10.95
N THR A 42 23.52 -63.26 11.84
CA THR A 42 24.51 -64.29 11.60
C THR A 42 23.82 -65.57 11.11
N SER A 43 24.25 -66.11 9.96
CA SER A 43 23.75 -67.39 9.41
C SER A 43 24.58 -68.57 9.93
N LYS A 44 23.93 -69.63 10.41
CA LYS A 44 24.49 -70.98 10.55
C LYS A 44 23.76 -71.92 9.61
N ASN A 45 24.54 -72.59 8.78
CA ASN A 45 24.16 -73.52 7.73
C ASN A 45 23.99 -74.94 8.29
N SER A 46 23.10 -75.75 7.70
CA SER A 46 23.22 -77.21 7.69
C SER A 46 22.43 -77.82 6.51
N ASN A 47 23.21 -78.49 5.66
CA ASN A 47 22.94 -79.23 4.44
C ASN A 47 21.67 -80.09 4.38
N ASN A 48 21.12 -80.21 3.16
CA ASN A 48 20.94 -81.52 2.52
C ASN A 48 21.01 -81.41 1.00
N GLY A 49 21.70 -82.38 0.37
CA GLY A 49 21.99 -82.40 -1.06
C GLY A 49 20.90 -83.06 -1.90
N GLY A 50 20.81 -82.59 -3.15
CA GLY A 50 20.03 -83.18 -4.24
C GLY A 50 19.90 -82.19 -5.40
N ASP A 51 20.45 -82.55 -6.56
CA ASP A 51 20.28 -81.95 -7.89
C ASP A 51 20.64 -80.46 -8.12
N ALA A 52 21.95 -80.20 -8.19
CA ALA A 52 22.57 -78.89 -8.35
C ALA A 52 22.42 -78.21 -9.74
N ASN A 53 21.71 -78.80 -10.71
CA ASN A 53 21.59 -78.22 -12.07
C ASN A 53 20.22 -77.61 -12.40
N GLY A 54 19.20 -77.80 -11.56
CA GLY A 54 17.91 -77.09 -11.66
C GLY A 54 17.87 -75.81 -10.80
N LEU A 55 18.44 -75.87 -9.59
CA LEU A 55 18.34 -74.82 -8.56
C LEU A 55 19.16 -73.55 -8.86
N LEU A 56 20.30 -73.68 -9.54
CA LEU A 56 21.19 -72.54 -9.84
C LEU A 56 20.63 -71.61 -10.92
N LYS A 57 19.75 -72.11 -11.80
CA LYS A 57 19.10 -71.28 -12.83
C LYS A 57 17.97 -70.44 -12.27
N GLU A 58 17.21 -70.98 -11.30
CA GLU A 58 16.13 -70.26 -10.63
C GLU A 58 16.69 -69.12 -9.74
N GLU A 59 17.79 -69.33 -9.01
CA GLU A 59 18.43 -68.28 -8.18
C GLU A 59 19.09 -67.15 -8.99
N GLU A 60 19.63 -67.43 -10.18
CA GLU A 60 20.21 -66.41 -11.06
C GLU A 60 19.14 -65.59 -11.81
N GLU A 61 18.03 -66.22 -12.20
CA GLU A 61 16.87 -65.54 -12.80
C GLU A 61 16.11 -64.68 -11.78
N GLU A 62 15.97 -65.13 -10.53
CA GLU A 62 15.39 -64.32 -9.45
C GLU A 62 16.23 -63.07 -9.15
N LYS A 63 17.56 -63.20 -9.04
CA LYS A 63 18.46 -62.04 -8.85
C LYS A 63 18.43 -61.06 -10.01
N TYR A 64 18.34 -61.55 -11.25
CA TYR A 64 18.25 -60.69 -12.42
C TYR A 64 16.93 -59.93 -12.47
N ASN A 65 15.82 -60.57 -12.09
CA ASN A 65 14.52 -59.92 -11.92
C ASN A 65 14.53 -58.88 -10.79
N ASP A 66 15.14 -59.19 -9.64
CA ASP A 66 15.31 -58.26 -8.51
C ASP A 66 16.09 -57.00 -8.93
N ILE A 67 17.17 -57.17 -9.71
CA ILE A 67 17.96 -56.03 -10.23
C ILE A 67 17.15 -55.20 -11.22
N TRP A 68 16.32 -55.83 -12.06
CA TRP A 68 15.45 -55.14 -12.99
C TRP A 68 14.31 -54.40 -12.30
N GLU A 69 13.75 -54.96 -11.23
CA GLU A 69 12.78 -54.27 -10.39
C GLU A 69 13.39 -53.06 -9.70
N LEU A 70 14.59 -53.20 -9.13
CA LEU A 70 15.33 -52.08 -8.54
C LEU A 70 15.63 -50.99 -9.58
N PHE A 71 15.95 -51.36 -10.82
CA PHE A 71 16.20 -50.38 -11.88
C PHE A 71 14.91 -49.64 -12.31
N LYS A 72 13.79 -50.37 -12.43
CA LYS A 72 12.48 -49.76 -12.68
C LYS A 72 12.07 -48.83 -11.54
N GLU A 73 12.23 -49.27 -10.30
CA GLU A 73 11.91 -48.50 -9.11
C GLU A 73 12.79 -47.24 -9.00
N ALA A 74 14.09 -47.36 -9.31
CA ALA A 74 15.01 -46.22 -9.37
C ALA A 74 14.59 -45.19 -10.43
N GLN A 75 14.23 -45.64 -11.64
CA GLN A 75 13.72 -44.73 -12.68
C GLN A 75 12.44 -44.04 -12.25
N GLN A 76 11.52 -44.77 -11.60
CA GLN A 76 10.25 -44.25 -11.13
C GLN A 76 10.44 -43.24 -9.99
N ASN A 77 11.38 -43.50 -9.08
CA ASN A 77 11.79 -42.58 -8.02
C ASN A 77 12.42 -41.30 -8.58
N ILE A 78 13.31 -41.41 -9.57
CA ILE A 78 13.91 -40.23 -10.23
C ILE A 78 12.81 -39.38 -10.89
N LEU A 79 11.87 -40.01 -11.60
CA LEU A 79 10.78 -39.31 -12.25
C LEU A 79 9.87 -38.61 -11.23
N TYR A 80 9.53 -39.31 -10.14
CA TYR A 80 8.72 -38.77 -9.07
C TYR A 80 9.38 -37.56 -8.40
N LEU A 81 10.66 -37.66 -8.04
CA LEU A 81 11.41 -36.58 -7.42
C LEU A 81 11.55 -35.37 -8.34
N ASN A 82 11.82 -35.59 -9.63
CA ASN A 82 11.90 -34.49 -10.60
C ASN A 82 10.55 -33.77 -10.78
N LYS A 83 9.43 -34.51 -10.74
CA LYS A 83 8.09 -33.91 -10.74
C LYS A 83 7.86 -33.05 -9.51
N GLN A 84 8.21 -33.53 -8.31
CA GLN A 84 8.09 -32.76 -7.07
C GLN A 84 8.97 -31.49 -7.09
N ARG A 85 10.20 -31.60 -7.59
CA ARG A 85 11.11 -30.45 -7.73
C ARG A 85 10.54 -29.38 -8.67
N LEU A 86 9.89 -29.78 -9.75
CA LEU A 86 9.30 -28.85 -10.71
C LEU A 86 8.16 -28.04 -10.09
N VAL A 87 7.28 -28.70 -9.33
CA VAL A 87 6.20 -28.05 -8.58
C VAL A 87 6.77 -27.07 -7.54
N ALA A 88 7.77 -27.50 -6.76
CA ALA A 88 8.40 -26.65 -5.75
C ALA A 88 9.06 -25.40 -6.37
N VAL A 89 9.69 -25.53 -7.53
CA VAL A 89 10.29 -24.40 -8.26
C VAL A 89 9.21 -23.43 -8.76
N GLU A 90 8.08 -23.94 -9.24
CA GLU A 90 6.98 -23.10 -9.72
C GLU A 90 6.33 -22.31 -8.57
N GLU A 91 6.11 -22.95 -7.42
CA GLU A 91 5.62 -22.29 -6.21
C GLU A 91 6.59 -21.21 -5.70
N LEU A 92 7.90 -21.51 -5.70
CA LEU A 92 8.93 -20.55 -5.33
C LEU A 92 8.94 -19.33 -6.25
N ASN A 93 8.81 -19.55 -7.56
CA ASN A 93 8.72 -18.47 -8.54
C ASN A 93 7.47 -17.62 -8.32
N LYS A 94 6.34 -18.22 -7.98
CA LYS A 94 5.11 -17.50 -7.63
C LYS A 94 5.30 -16.64 -6.38
N ALA A 95 5.86 -17.20 -5.31
CA ALA A 95 6.14 -16.47 -4.07
C ALA A 95 7.12 -15.29 -4.30
N ASN A 96 8.12 -15.47 -5.15
CA ASN A 96 9.04 -14.39 -5.50
C ASN A 96 8.37 -13.24 -6.26
N ARG A 97 7.41 -13.53 -7.16
CA ARG A 97 6.63 -12.48 -7.84
C ARG A 97 5.76 -11.72 -6.85
N GLU A 98 5.10 -12.42 -5.93
CA GLU A 98 4.29 -11.81 -4.88
C GLU A 98 5.14 -10.93 -3.96
N LYS A 99 6.33 -11.41 -3.57
CA LYS A 99 7.32 -10.61 -2.82
C LYS A 99 7.69 -9.33 -3.56
N GLN A 100 7.97 -9.41 -4.86
CA GLN A 100 8.36 -8.23 -5.64
C GLN A 100 7.22 -7.20 -5.70
N LEU A 101 5.98 -7.66 -5.95
CA LEU A 101 4.80 -6.79 -5.93
C LEU A 101 4.58 -6.11 -4.58
N LEU A 102 4.81 -6.83 -3.47
CA LEU A 102 4.70 -6.27 -2.13
C LEU A 102 5.78 -5.21 -1.87
N LEU A 103 7.02 -5.44 -2.32
CA LEU A 103 8.10 -4.46 -2.20
C LEU A 103 7.80 -3.18 -2.98
N ASP A 104 7.31 -3.30 -4.21
CA ASP A 104 6.93 -2.15 -5.04
C ASP A 104 5.78 -1.35 -4.38
N LYS A 105 4.80 -2.06 -3.81
CA LYS A 105 3.68 -1.44 -3.08
C LYS A 105 4.13 -0.74 -1.80
N ILE A 106 5.10 -1.30 -1.07
CA ILE A 106 5.70 -0.64 0.10
C ILE A 106 6.42 0.64 -0.34
N GLN A 107 7.26 0.59 -1.37
CA GLN A 107 7.95 1.78 -1.88
C GLN A 107 6.97 2.89 -2.33
N GLN A 108 5.90 2.52 -3.04
CA GLN A 108 4.85 3.46 -3.42
C GLN A 108 4.17 4.07 -2.20
N SER A 109 3.85 3.26 -1.19
CA SER A 109 3.19 3.72 0.04
C SER A 109 4.12 4.62 0.87
N GLU A 110 5.42 4.34 0.92
CA GLU A 110 6.42 5.19 1.55
C GLU A 110 6.58 6.54 0.83
N ALA A 111 6.54 6.55 -0.50
CA ALA A 111 6.56 7.79 -1.28
C ALA A 111 5.33 8.66 -1.01
N VAL A 112 4.14 8.05 -0.87
CA VAL A 112 2.90 8.74 -0.51
C VAL A 112 2.94 9.25 0.94
N ASN A 113 3.47 8.47 1.89
CA ASN A 113 3.61 8.89 3.29
C ASN A 113 4.62 10.02 3.50
N ARG A 114 5.63 10.17 2.64
CA ARG A 114 6.53 11.34 2.68
C ARG A 114 5.79 12.67 2.43
N LEU A 115 4.65 12.63 1.73
CA LEU A 115 3.81 13.80 1.49
C LEU A 115 2.84 14.10 2.64
N GLY A 116 2.49 13.09 3.47
CA GLY A 116 1.46 13.17 4.50
C GLY A 116 1.97 13.46 5.92
N ASN A 117 3.08 14.17 6.07
CA ASN A 117 3.80 14.28 7.34
C ASN A 117 3.51 15.60 8.08
N GLU A 118 2.27 16.09 8.04
CA GLU A 118 1.89 17.39 8.61
C GLU A 118 2.27 17.49 10.09
N GLN A 119 2.03 16.44 10.89
CA GLN A 119 2.41 16.38 12.31
C GLN A 119 3.93 16.44 12.54
N SER A 120 4.73 15.95 11.60
CA SER A 120 6.19 15.99 11.71
C SER A 120 6.75 17.41 11.55
N LEU A 121 6.14 18.22 10.68
CA LEU A 121 6.58 19.58 10.40
C LEU A 121 6.41 20.50 11.61
N TRP A 122 5.34 20.28 12.38
CA TRP A 122 5.07 21.00 13.61
C TRP A 122 6.16 20.80 14.66
N TRP A 123 6.55 19.56 14.88
CA TRP A 123 7.52 19.23 15.92
C TRP A 123 8.91 19.65 15.47
N GLU A 124 9.22 19.52 14.18
CA GLU A 124 10.45 20.03 13.58
C GLU A 124 10.58 21.55 13.72
N LEU A 125 9.49 22.29 13.50
CA LEU A 125 9.48 23.74 13.66
C LEU A 125 9.70 24.16 15.13
N LEU A 126 9.01 23.50 16.08
CA LEU A 126 9.18 23.77 17.51
C LEU A 126 10.62 23.48 17.96
N LEU A 127 11.18 22.34 17.56
CA LEU A 127 12.57 21.98 17.85
C LEU A 127 13.57 22.98 17.24
N ARG A 128 13.27 23.52 16.04
CA ARG A 128 14.11 24.55 15.43
C ARG A 128 14.06 25.85 16.22
N ILE A 129 12.88 26.27 16.70
CA ILE A 129 12.74 27.43 17.60
C ILE A 129 13.56 27.24 18.87
N ASP A 130 13.52 26.05 19.48
CA ASP A 130 14.33 25.76 20.67
C ASP A 130 15.84 25.82 20.37
N SER A 131 16.27 25.28 19.24
CA SER A 131 17.65 25.40 18.76
C SER A 131 18.07 26.86 18.53
N MET A 132 17.17 27.71 18.01
CA MET A 132 17.42 29.15 17.85
C MET A 132 17.59 29.89 19.20
N VAL A 133 16.85 29.48 20.24
CA VAL A 133 17.06 30.02 21.60
C VAL A 133 18.43 29.62 22.13
N LEU A 134 18.81 28.35 21.97
CA LEU A 134 20.10 27.84 22.45
C LEU A 134 21.29 28.47 21.72
N THR A 135 21.14 28.80 20.44
CA THR A 135 22.16 29.49 19.64
C THR A 135 22.18 31.00 19.85
N GLY A 136 21.23 31.56 20.61
CA GLY A 136 21.13 33.00 20.88
C GLY A 136 20.61 33.83 19.70
N LEU A 137 19.99 33.20 18.70
CA LEU A 137 19.36 33.90 17.58
C LEU A 137 18.06 34.59 17.96
N ILE A 138 17.37 34.09 18.99
CA ILE A 138 16.12 34.65 19.52
C ILE A 138 16.12 34.64 21.04
N ASP A 139 15.45 35.63 21.63
CA ASP A 139 15.24 35.68 23.07
C ASP A 139 14.15 34.70 23.52
N SER A 140 14.23 34.28 24.79
CA SER A 140 13.22 33.38 25.40
C SER A 140 11.79 33.95 25.31
N ALA A 141 11.65 35.28 25.46
CA ALA A 141 10.37 35.96 25.35
C ALA A 141 9.79 35.92 23.93
N GLU A 142 10.63 36.19 22.92
CA GLU A 142 10.24 36.11 21.52
C GLU A 142 9.88 34.66 21.13
N ALA A 143 10.70 33.70 21.55
CA ALA A 143 10.46 32.28 21.31
C ALA A 143 9.12 31.81 21.92
N SER A 144 8.74 32.31 23.09
CA SER A 144 7.43 32.01 23.69
C SER A 144 6.27 32.51 22.83
N GLY A 145 6.39 33.70 22.24
CA GLY A 145 5.41 34.24 21.30
C GLY A 145 5.28 33.37 20.05
N LEU A 146 6.42 33.02 19.44
CA LEU A 146 6.47 32.17 18.25
C LEU A 146 5.89 30.77 18.50
N ARG A 147 6.22 30.12 19.63
CA ARG A 147 5.63 28.83 20.01
C ARG A 147 4.11 28.91 20.14
N LYS A 148 3.58 29.98 20.71
CA LYS A 148 2.12 30.19 20.84
C LYS A 148 1.45 30.37 19.47
N THR A 149 2.06 31.16 18.59
CA THR A 149 1.57 31.36 17.22
C THR A 149 1.59 30.06 16.41
N VAL A 150 2.66 29.28 16.52
CA VAL A 150 2.78 27.96 15.89
C VAL A 150 1.72 27.02 16.45
N MET A 151 1.66 26.82 17.77
CA MET A 151 0.67 25.90 18.36
C MET A 151 -0.79 26.29 18.11
N GLY A 152 -1.08 27.58 17.99
CA GLY A 152 -2.43 28.08 17.74
C GLY A 152 -2.95 27.84 16.31
N ASN A 153 -2.08 27.49 15.36
CA ASN A 153 -2.44 27.51 13.94
C ASN A 153 -2.07 26.22 13.17
N LYS A 154 -2.44 25.06 13.72
CA LYS A 154 -2.03 23.69 13.29
C LYS A 154 -2.22 23.34 11.80
N PHE A 155 -2.94 24.13 11.01
CA PHE A 155 -3.12 23.84 9.57
C PHE A 155 -2.35 24.82 8.68
N SER A 156 -2.31 26.11 9.02
CA SER A 156 -1.66 27.13 8.17
C SER A 156 -0.13 26.96 8.11
N VAL A 157 0.52 26.55 9.21
CA VAL A 157 1.99 26.39 9.17
C VAL A 157 2.39 25.20 8.31
N ALA A 158 1.62 24.10 8.25
CA ALA A 158 1.94 22.99 7.36
C ALA A 158 1.99 23.45 5.89
N LEU A 159 1.08 24.35 5.51
CA LEU A 159 1.02 24.95 4.17
C LEU A 159 2.11 26.00 3.94
N VAL A 160 2.45 26.83 4.93
CA VAL A 160 3.44 27.92 4.78
C VAL A 160 4.88 27.44 4.94
N PHE A 161 5.07 26.34 5.67
CA PHE A 161 6.37 25.82 6.11
C PHE A 161 6.62 24.36 5.65
N PHE A 162 5.99 23.90 4.57
CA PHE A 162 6.27 22.57 4.00
C PHE A 162 7.76 22.37 3.62
N ASP A 163 8.48 23.47 3.39
CA ASP A 163 9.89 23.56 2.99
C ASP A 163 10.84 23.87 4.17
N ILE A 164 10.43 23.64 5.44
CA ILE A 164 11.27 23.89 6.64
C ILE A 164 12.69 23.35 6.49
N ARG A 165 12.82 22.11 5.99
CA ARG A 165 14.10 21.41 5.88
C ARG A 165 15.12 22.09 4.98
N GLN A 166 14.66 22.90 4.03
CA GLN A 166 15.52 23.53 3.03
C GLN A 166 15.94 24.95 3.45
N LYS A 167 15.38 25.49 4.55
CA LYS A 167 15.62 26.87 5.00
C LYS A 167 16.70 26.97 6.05
N THR A 168 17.44 28.07 5.99
CA THR A 168 18.33 28.49 7.07
C THR A 168 17.53 29.02 8.26
N ASP A 169 18.17 29.04 9.44
CA ASP A 169 17.53 29.54 10.67
C ASP A 169 17.06 30.99 10.55
N ALA A 170 17.86 31.84 9.90
CA ALA A 170 17.51 33.25 9.68
C ALA A 170 16.31 33.43 8.74
N GLU A 171 16.24 32.67 7.65
CA GLU A 171 15.11 32.70 6.71
C GLU A 171 13.82 32.18 7.35
N LEU A 172 13.93 31.12 8.15
CA LEU A 172 12.81 30.53 8.86
C LEU A 172 12.29 31.51 9.93
N LEU A 173 13.19 32.17 10.67
CA LEU A 173 12.84 33.19 11.65
C LEU A 173 12.15 34.40 11.01
N ALA A 174 12.66 34.89 9.87
CA ALA A 174 12.02 35.98 9.14
C ALA A 174 10.59 35.63 8.68
N LYS A 175 10.39 34.39 8.20
CA LYS A 175 9.06 33.87 7.85
C LYS A 175 8.15 33.73 9.08
N LEU A 176 8.68 33.28 10.22
CA LEU A 176 7.93 33.14 11.48
C LEU A 176 7.47 34.49 12.04
N ARG A 177 8.34 35.51 12.04
CA ARG A 177 7.97 36.87 12.46
C ARG A 177 6.86 37.42 11.58
N HIS A 178 7.01 37.29 10.27
CA HIS A 178 5.98 37.70 9.32
C HIS A 178 4.67 36.90 9.44
N PHE A 179 4.74 35.65 9.88
CA PHE A 179 3.57 34.83 10.17
C PHE A 179 2.87 35.26 11.46
N SER A 180 3.62 35.64 12.49
CA SER A 180 3.09 36.10 13.77
C SER A 180 2.38 37.45 13.69
N ASP A 181 2.80 38.33 12.78
CA ASP A 181 2.18 39.65 12.57
C ASP A 181 0.90 39.61 11.74
N LYS A 182 0.57 38.48 11.13
CA LYS A 182 -0.59 38.36 10.24
C LYS A 182 -1.80 37.81 10.97
N ASN A 183 -2.89 38.57 10.91
CA ASN A 183 -4.22 38.06 11.23
C ASN A 183 -4.59 36.95 10.24
N VAL A 184 -4.45 35.70 10.68
CA VAL A 184 -4.91 34.55 9.93
C VAL A 184 -6.42 34.43 10.10
N PHE A 185 -7.17 34.78 9.06
CA PHE A 185 -8.61 34.58 9.00
C PHE A 185 -8.97 33.17 8.50
N HIS A 186 -10.06 32.62 9.04
CA HIS A 186 -10.81 31.53 8.43
C HIS A 186 -11.84 32.13 7.50
N ILE A 187 -11.68 31.90 6.20
CA ILE A 187 -12.51 32.46 5.15
C ILE A 187 -13.28 31.31 4.51
N ILE A 188 -14.60 31.37 4.66
CA ILE A 188 -15.51 30.41 4.04
C ILE A 188 -16.05 31.03 2.76
N GLN A 189 -15.79 30.39 1.62
CA GLN A 189 -16.31 30.77 0.32
C GLN A 189 -17.42 29.81 -0.09
N ILE A 190 -18.64 30.33 -0.18
CA ILE A 190 -19.78 29.60 -0.71
C ILE A 190 -19.92 29.99 -2.17
N CYS A 191 -19.76 29.03 -3.08
CA CYS A 191 -19.81 29.26 -4.51
C CYS A 191 -20.54 28.13 -5.24
N THR A 192 -20.98 28.40 -6.47
CA THR A 192 -21.62 27.41 -7.35
C THR A 192 -20.64 26.81 -8.36
N GLU A 193 -19.49 27.45 -8.57
CA GLU A 193 -18.48 27.05 -9.56
C GLU A 193 -17.07 27.21 -8.96
N MET A 194 -16.18 26.26 -9.23
CA MET A 194 -14.79 26.23 -8.76
C MET A 194 -13.95 25.31 -9.66
N GLU A 195 -12.80 25.77 -10.14
CA GLU A 195 -11.90 24.96 -10.97
C GLU A 195 -10.94 24.13 -10.09
N PRO A 196 -10.63 22.86 -10.43
CA PRO A 196 -11.06 22.12 -11.63
C PRO A 196 -12.40 21.39 -11.51
N LEU A 197 -13.05 21.42 -10.34
CA LEU A 197 -14.21 20.57 -10.03
C LEU A 197 -15.45 20.85 -10.88
N VAL A 198 -15.85 22.13 -10.97
CA VAL A 198 -17.06 22.60 -11.67
C VAL A 198 -16.72 23.93 -12.33
N SER A 199 -16.53 23.89 -13.65
CA SER A 199 -16.22 25.07 -14.44
C SER A 199 -17.27 25.23 -15.53
N VAL A 200 -18.16 26.22 -15.39
CA VAL A 200 -19.16 26.57 -16.41
C VAL A 200 -18.81 27.91 -17.06
N GLY A 201 -18.24 28.85 -16.31
CA GLY A 201 -17.78 30.14 -16.82
C GLY A 201 -16.45 30.60 -16.24
N SER A 202 -16.17 31.91 -16.38
CA SER A 202 -14.93 32.51 -15.88
C SER A 202 -14.88 32.64 -14.34
N LEU A 203 -16.02 32.56 -13.67
CA LEU A 203 -16.11 32.70 -12.21
C LEU A 203 -15.36 31.57 -11.47
N SER A 204 -15.41 30.33 -11.99
CA SER A 204 -14.70 29.17 -11.41
C SER A 204 -13.20 29.44 -11.23
N SER A 205 -12.57 29.98 -12.28
CA SER A 205 -11.15 30.34 -12.30
C SER A 205 -10.84 31.48 -11.31
N TYR A 206 -11.77 32.43 -11.14
CA TYR A 206 -11.61 33.53 -10.20
C TYR A 206 -11.67 33.06 -8.75
N VAL A 207 -12.66 32.23 -8.39
CA VAL A 207 -12.75 31.63 -7.05
C VAL A 207 -11.49 30.84 -6.75
N THR A 208 -11.02 30.04 -7.71
CA THR A 208 -9.78 29.26 -7.60
C THR A 208 -8.56 30.15 -7.38
N GLY A 209 -8.42 31.21 -8.18
CA GLY A 209 -7.34 32.18 -8.09
C GLY A 209 -7.34 32.92 -6.75
N LEU A 210 -8.52 33.35 -6.30
CA LEU A 210 -8.71 34.05 -5.03
C LEU A 210 -8.38 33.14 -3.84
N SER A 211 -8.88 31.90 -3.83
CA SER A 211 -8.55 30.90 -2.81
C SER A 211 -7.05 30.66 -2.73
N LYS A 212 -6.40 30.45 -3.87
CA LYS A 212 -4.93 30.29 -3.93
C LYS A 212 -4.20 31.52 -3.41
N ALA A 213 -4.66 32.73 -3.75
CA ALA A 213 -4.03 33.96 -3.28
C ALA A 213 -4.19 34.17 -1.77
N LEU A 214 -5.36 33.86 -1.22
CA LEU A 214 -5.64 33.93 0.22
C LEU A 214 -4.85 32.89 1.02
N GLN A 215 -4.76 31.66 0.52
CA GLN A 215 -3.90 30.61 1.12
C GLN A 215 -2.42 31.01 1.07
N LYS A 216 -1.94 31.56 -0.06
CA LYS A 216 -0.57 32.10 -0.17
C LYS A 216 -0.29 33.23 0.82
N LYS A 217 -1.31 33.99 1.21
CA LYS A 217 -1.20 35.02 2.27
C LYS A 217 -1.20 34.43 3.68
N GLY A 218 -1.49 33.13 3.85
CA GLY A 218 -1.51 32.41 5.11
C GLY A 218 -2.91 32.23 5.73
N HIS A 219 -3.97 32.57 4.99
CA HIS A 219 -5.36 32.41 5.46
C HIS A 219 -5.87 30.98 5.26
N MET A 220 -6.71 30.51 6.19
CA MET A 220 -7.41 29.24 6.02
C MET A 220 -8.63 29.49 5.14
N VAL A 221 -8.69 28.84 3.98
CA VAL A 221 -9.80 29.01 3.03
C VAL A 221 -10.54 27.69 2.92
N GLU A 222 -11.83 27.74 3.20
CA GLU A 222 -12.75 26.62 3.03
C GLU A 222 -13.72 26.97 1.90
N VAL A 223 -13.96 26.04 0.99
CA VAL A 223 -14.88 26.22 -0.13
C VAL A 223 -16.06 25.28 0.03
N ILE A 224 -17.26 25.84 0.10
CA ILE A 224 -18.51 25.09 0.14
C ILE A 224 -19.15 25.16 -1.24
N LEU A 225 -19.33 23.99 -1.86
CA LEU A 225 -19.85 23.82 -3.21
C LEU A 225 -21.05 22.86 -3.19
N PRO A 226 -22.11 23.12 -4.00
CA PRO A 226 -23.14 22.12 -4.26
C PRO A 226 -22.54 20.86 -4.90
N LYS A 227 -23.00 19.68 -4.47
CA LYS A 227 -22.62 18.42 -5.09
C LYS A 227 -23.42 18.18 -6.38
N TYR A 228 -22.89 18.62 -7.52
CA TYR A 228 -23.47 18.33 -8.83
C TYR A 228 -23.26 16.86 -9.23
N ALA A 229 -24.16 16.34 -10.07
CA ALA A 229 -24.05 14.98 -10.59
C ALA A 229 -22.87 14.80 -11.57
N CYS A 230 -22.42 15.90 -12.19
CA CYS A 230 -21.33 15.93 -13.18
C CYS A 230 -19.95 16.21 -12.58
N LEU A 231 -19.83 16.31 -11.25
CA LEU A 231 -18.55 16.52 -10.58
C LEU A 231 -17.59 15.36 -10.86
N ASP A 232 -16.40 15.69 -11.35
CA ASP A 232 -15.30 14.72 -11.39
C ASP A 232 -14.69 14.60 -9.98
N LEU A 233 -14.97 13.47 -9.32
CA LEU A 233 -14.50 13.18 -7.98
C LEU A 233 -13.15 12.46 -7.96
N THR A 234 -12.58 12.16 -9.12
CA THR A 234 -11.33 11.37 -9.20
C THR A 234 -10.12 12.13 -8.65
N GLU A 235 -10.11 13.44 -8.80
CA GLU A 235 -9.04 14.31 -8.28
C GLU A 235 -9.24 14.72 -6.81
N MET A 236 -10.42 14.48 -6.24
CA MET A 236 -10.71 14.80 -4.84
C MET A 236 -10.17 13.73 -3.91
N GLN A 237 -9.25 14.11 -3.03
CA GLN A 237 -8.76 13.24 -1.97
C GLN A 237 -9.69 13.29 -0.77
N GLY A 238 -9.83 12.19 -0.03
CA GLY A 238 -10.48 12.21 1.29
C GLY A 238 -12.00 12.46 1.30
N LEU A 239 -12.66 12.50 0.13
CA LEU A 239 -14.10 12.74 0.03
C LEU A 239 -14.90 11.65 0.76
N ARG A 240 -15.66 12.06 1.78
CA ARG A 240 -16.52 11.19 2.57
C ARG A 240 -17.85 11.89 2.87
N GLU A 241 -18.93 11.11 2.88
CA GLU A 241 -20.22 11.57 3.37
C GLU A 241 -20.15 11.67 4.91
N ILE A 242 -20.62 12.78 5.46
CA ILE A 242 -20.82 12.92 6.90
C ILE A 242 -22.18 12.31 7.22
N GLU A 243 -22.20 11.35 8.15
CA GLU A 243 -23.42 10.79 8.73
C GLU A 243 -24.07 11.80 9.70
N ALA A 244 -24.65 12.86 9.12
CA ALA A 244 -25.39 13.88 9.86
C ALA A 244 -26.74 14.13 9.18
N GLU A 245 -27.82 13.99 9.95
CA GLU A 245 -29.16 14.32 9.49
C GLU A 245 -29.38 15.82 9.54
N LEU A 246 -29.19 16.50 8.40
CA LEU A 246 -29.41 17.94 8.27
C LEU A 246 -30.59 18.21 7.36
N TYR A 247 -31.44 19.14 7.76
CA TYR A 247 -32.65 19.48 7.01
C TYR A 247 -32.62 20.95 6.59
N SER A 248 -33.03 21.23 5.36
CA SER A 248 -33.27 22.58 4.86
C SER A 248 -34.75 22.76 4.54
N TYR A 249 -35.28 23.94 4.83
CA TYR A 249 -36.66 24.27 4.50
C TYR A 249 -36.72 24.93 3.13
N PHE A 250 -37.52 24.37 2.23
CA PHE A 250 -37.77 24.95 0.91
C PHE A 250 -39.20 24.64 0.46
N ASN A 251 -39.88 25.63 -0.11
CA ASN A 251 -41.23 25.49 -0.67
C ASN A 251 -42.27 24.78 0.24
N GLY A 252 -42.30 25.14 1.53
CA GLY A 252 -43.26 24.54 2.47
C GLY A 252 -42.85 23.20 3.07
N GLN A 253 -41.73 22.61 2.64
CA GLN A 253 -41.31 21.26 3.03
C GLN A 253 -39.89 21.24 3.59
N LEU A 254 -39.62 20.26 4.46
CA LEU A 254 -38.28 19.95 4.94
C LEU A 254 -37.63 18.96 3.98
N HIS A 255 -36.42 19.30 3.52
CA HIS A 255 -35.61 18.47 2.64
C HIS A 255 -34.36 18.00 3.40
N GLY A 256 -34.10 16.70 3.41
CA GLY A 256 -32.87 16.13 3.96
C GLY A 256 -31.67 16.44 3.05
N ASN A 257 -30.57 16.87 3.66
CA ASN A 257 -29.32 17.20 2.98
C ASN A 257 -28.22 16.23 3.38
N LYS A 258 -27.40 15.88 2.41
CA LYS A 258 -26.18 15.09 2.61
C LYS A 258 -24.98 16.01 2.50
N ILE A 259 -24.13 16.02 3.52
CA ILE A 259 -22.88 16.79 3.50
C ILE A 259 -21.73 15.86 3.16
N TRP A 260 -20.86 16.34 2.28
CA TRP A 260 -19.64 15.65 1.89
C TRP A 260 -18.45 16.54 2.27
N THR A 261 -17.39 15.93 2.80
CA THR A 261 -16.12 16.61 3.12
C THR A 261 -14.96 15.87 2.50
N GLY A 262 -14.03 16.58 1.89
CA GLY A 262 -12.80 16.05 1.29
C GLY A 262 -11.81 17.17 1.05
#